data_AF-A0A3M3QKZ8-F1
#
_entry.id   AF-A0A3M3QKZ8-F1
#
_cell.length_a   1.000
_cell.length_b   1.000
_cell.length_c   1.000
_cell.angle_alpha   90.00
_cell.angle_beta   90.00
_cell.angle_gamma   90.00
#
_symmetry.space_group_name_H-M   'P 1'
#
loop_
_entity.id
_entity.type
_entity.pdbx_description
1 polymer ?
#
loop_
_entity_poly.entity_id
_entity_poly.type
_entity_poly.pdbx_seq_one_letter_code
_entity_poly.pdbx_strand_id
1 'polypeptide(L)'
;MELKSAFATVLRRVRTLRHLTQEDFSISSSRTNISLLERAKTIPTLEKLEDLCSVLSVHPITMLALCYSVKEGVSVETLIRQLLAETQELEAAVDASAFIDTRNAPQ
;
A
#
# COMPACT_ATOMS: atom_id res chain seq x y z
N MET A 1 -5.47 -16.09 -2.36
CA MET A 1 -5.31 -15.70 -0.94
C MET A 1 -6.17 -14.46 -0.68
N GLU A 2 -6.70 -14.26 0.54
CA GLU A 2 -7.42 -13.03 0.88
C GLU A 2 -6.50 -11.81 0.98
N LEU A 3 -6.97 -10.61 0.60
CA LEU A 3 -6.19 -9.37 0.65
C LEU A 3 -5.62 -9.10 2.05
N LYS A 4 -6.42 -9.37 3.09
CA LYS A 4 -6.00 -9.21 4.49
C LYS A 4 -4.77 -10.06 4.84
N SER A 5 -4.73 -11.31 4.36
CA SER A 5 -3.59 -12.21 4.56
C SER A 5 -2.37 -11.80 3.73
N ALA A 6 -2.61 -11.28 2.53
CA ALA A 6 -1.56 -10.70 1.68
C ALA A 6 -0.90 -9.51 2.36
N PHE A 7 -1.71 -8.57 2.86
CA PHE A 7 -1.24 -7.39 3.57
C PHE A 7 -0.42 -7.76 4.80
N ALA A 8 -0.91 -8.68 5.64
CA ALA A 8 -0.19 -9.18 6.81
C ALA A 8 1.20 -9.72 6.45
N THR A 9 1.27 -10.49 5.36
CA THR A 9 2.51 -11.08 4.85
C THR A 9 3.49 -10.02 4.38
N VAL A 10 3.03 -9.07 3.57
CA VAL A 10 3.87 -7.99 3.03
C VAL A 10 4.34 -7.05 4.14
N LEU A 11 3.46 -6.64 5.05
CA LEU A 11 3.80 -5.77 6.19
C LEU A 11 4.94 -6.37 7.00
N ARG A 12 4.78 -7.63 7.40
CA ARG A 12 5.81 -8.34 8.17
C ARG A 12 7.13 -8.42 7.40
N ARG A 13 7.09 -8.78 6.11
CA ARG A 13 8.30 -8.91 5.27
C ARG A 13 9.02 -7.57 5.13
N VAL A 14 8.33 -6.52 4.68
CA VAL A 14 8.92 -5.19 4.48
C VAL A 14 9.47 -4.66 5.80
N ARG A 15 8.72 -4.78 6.90
CA ARG A 15 9.19 -4.38 8.24
C ARG A 15 10.50 -5.09 8.62
N THR A 16 10.54 -6.43 8.49
CA THR A 16 11.75 -7.19 8.85
C THR A 16 12.95 -6.89 7.95
N LEU A 17 12.73 -6.65 6.66
CA LEU A 17 13.78 -6.24 5.72
C LEU A 17 14.33 -4.85 6.05
N ARG A 18 13.52 -3.98 6.65
CA ARG A 18 13.95 -2.67 7.17
C ARG A 18 14.54 -2.73 8.58
N HIS A 19 14.69 -3.92 9.15
CA HIS A 19 15.18 -4.13 10.52
C HIS A 19 14.35 -3.43 11.60
N LEU A 20 13.06 -3.20 11.33
CA LEU A 20 12.14 -2.56 12.27
C LEU A 20 11.44 -3.62 13.15
N THR A 21 11.23 -3.28 14.41
CA THR A 21 10.37 -3.98 15.36
C THR A 21 8.92 -3.49 15.22
N GLN A 22 7.98 -4.15 15.92
CA GLN A 22 6.59 -3.66 15.96
C GLN A 22 6.46 -2.36 16.80
N GLU A 23 7.41 -2.07 17.68
CA GLU A 23 7.39 -0.90 18.57
C GLU A 23 7.84 0.37 17.86
N ASP A 24 8.61 0.25 16.78
CA ASP A 24 9.03 1.38 15.94
C ASP A 24 7.85 2.11 15.26
N PHE A 25 6.66 1.50 15.27
CA PHE A 25 5.43 2.12 14.79
C PHE A 25 4.69 2.93 15.85
N SER A 26 5.18 3.01 17.09
CA SER A 26 4.46 3.58 18.25
C SER A 26 3.91 4.99 18.04
N ILE A 27 4.58 5.81 17.22
CA ILE A 27 4.12 7.17 16.88
C ILE A 27 2.83 7.13 16.05
N SER A 28 2.68 6.13 15.18
CA SER A 28 1.54 6.03 14.29
C SER A 28 0.51 4.99 14.75
N SER A 29 0.91 3.94 15.46
CA SER A 29 0.06 2.81 15.81
C SER A 29 0.58 2.06 17.03
N SER A 30 -0.33 1.53 17.85
CA SER A 30 0.07 0.66 18.96
C SER A 30 0.71 -0.65 18.45
N ARG A 31 1.67 -1.18 19.23
CA ARG A 31 2.28 -2.50 19.00
C ARG A 31 1.23 -3.60 18.83
N THR A 32 0.17 -3.56 19.64
CA THR A 32 -0.96 -4.50 19.55
C THR A 32 -1.65 -4.43 18.20
N ASN A 33 -1.90 -3.22 17.69
CA ASN A 33 -2.51 -3.06 16.36
C ASN A 33 -1.59 -3.56 15.25
N ILE A 34 -0.29 -3.27 15.29
CA ILE A 34 0.68 -3.84 14.33
C ILE A 34 0.66 -5.38 14.38
N SER A 35 0.62 -5.96 15.58
CA SER A 35 0.50 -7.41 15.75
C SER A 35 -0.81 -7.98 15.19
N LEU A 36 -1.93 -7.24 15.27
CA LEU A 36 -3.21 -7.65 14.67
C LEU A 36 -3.13 -7.61 13.13
N LEU A 37 -2.51 -6.58 12.57
CA LEU A 37 -2.27 -6.44 11.13
C LEU A 37 -1.38 -7.57 10.60
N GLU A 38 -0.24 -7.84 11.24
CA GLU A 38 0.70 -8.88 10.83
C GLU A 38 0.18 -10.31 10.99
N ARG A 39 -0.92 -10.49 11.75
CA ARG A 39 -1.62 -11.78 11.91
C ARG A 39 -2.93 -11.85 11.12
N ALA A 40 -3.14 -10.91 10.20
CA ALA A 40 -4.34 -10.84 9.36
C ALA A 40 -5.66 -10.81 10.17
N LYS A 41 -5.66 -10.21 11.36
CA LYS A 41 -6.88 -10.03 12.17
C LYS A 41 -7.64 -8.79 11.73
N THR A 42 -6.91 -7.72 11.41
CA THR A 42 -7.42 -6.45 10.89
C THR A 42 -6.77 -6.13 9.54
N ILE A 43 -7.31 -5.12 8.85
CA ILE A 43 -6.75 -4.51 7.64
C ILE A 43 -6.69 -2.99 7.90
N PRO A 44 -5.66 -2.25 7.45
CA PRO A 44 -5.60 -0.82 7.70
C PRO A 44 -6.62 -0.09 6.81
N THR A 45 -7.03 1.10 7.25
CA THR A 45 -7.61 2.11 6.34
C THR A 45 -6.53 2.65 5.40
N LEU A 46 -6.92 3.44 4.39
CA LEU A 46 -5.93 4.05 3.48
C LEU A 46 -5.05 5.08 4.21
N GLU A 47 -5.63 5.93 5.06
CA GLU A 47 -4.87 6.86 5.91
C GLU A 47 -3.86 6.10 6.80
N LYS A 48 -4.29 4.98 7.38
CA LYS A 48 -3.42 4.14 8.20
C LYS A 48 -2.33 3.48 7.36
N LEU A 49 -2.58 3.13 6.10
CA LEU A 49 -1.56 2.63 5.20
C LEU A 49 -0.46 3.69 4.98
N GLU A 50 -0.85 4.95 4.76
CA GLU A 50 0.10 6.06 4.56
C GLU A 50 1.03 6.23 5.76
N ASP A 51 0.47 6.26 6.97
CA ASP A 51 1.22 6.28 8.22
C ASP A 51 2.23 5.14 8.36
N LEU A 52 1.79 3.91 8.07
CA LEU A 52 2.64 2.72 8.16
C LEU A 52 3.78 2.79 7.13
N CYS A 53 3.46 3.25 5.92
CA CYS A 53 4.40 3.40 4.82
C CYS A 53 5.46 4.46 5.10
N SER A 54 5.10 5.53 5.81
CA SER A 54 6.04 6.55 6.31
C SER A 54 7.10 5.92 7.24
N VAL A 55 6.67 5.14 8.24
CA VAL A 55 7.59 4.43 9.15
C VAL A 55 8.46 3.41 8.39
N LEU A 56 7.88 2.69 7.43
CA LEU A 56 8.57 1.70 6.60
C LEU A 56 9.51 2.32 5.54
N SER A 57 9.48 3.64 5.35
CA SER A 57 10.17 4.34 4.26
C SER A 57 9.89 3.69 2.90
N VAL A 58 8.61 3.54 2.57
CA VAL A 58 8.12 2.97 1.32
C VAL A 58 6.92 3.77 0.84
N HIS A 59 6.70 3.87 -0.47
CA HIS A 59 5.51 4.54 -0.99
C HIS A 59 4.26 3.64 -0.81
N PRO A 60 3.07 4.18 -0.48
CA PRO A 60 1.85 3.38 -0.31
C PRO A 60 1.47 2.53 -1.52
N ILE A 61 1.66 3.05 -2.73
CA ILE A 61 1.40 2.30 -3.97
C ILE A 61 2.36 1.12 -4.13
N THR A 62 3.64 1.26 -3.74
CA THR A 62 4.58 0.12 -3.73
C THR A 62 4.10 -0.96 -2.76
N MET A 63 3.61 -0.57 -1.59
CA MET A 63 3.06 -1.50 -0.60
C MET A 63 1.82 -2.24 -1.14
N LEU A 64 0.89 -1.52 -1.78
CA LEU A 64 -0.29 -2.09 -2.42
C LEU A 64 0.08 -3.04 -3.56
N ALA A 65 0.99 -2.65 -4.45
CA ALA A 65 1.43 -3.48 -5.57
C ALA A 65 2.03 -4.81 -5.07
N LEU A 66 2.84 -4.78 -4.01
CA LEU A 66 3.35 -6.00 -3.37
C LEU A 66 2.21 -6.84 -2.78
N CYS A 67 1.21 -6.22 -2.13
CA CYS A 67 0.07 -6.96 -1.58
C CYS A 67 -0.74 -7.69 -2.66
N TYR A 68 -1.06 -7.00 -3.76
CA TYR A 68 -1.78 -7.61 -4.88
C TYR A 68 -0.95 -8.67 -5.60
N SER A 69 0.36 -8.45 -5.74
CA SER A 69 1.29 -9.44 -6.31
C SER A 69 1.27 -10.75 -5.51
N VAL A 70 1.34 -10.69 -4.18
CA VAL A 70 1.25 -11.90 -3.33
C VAL A 70 -0.17 -12.48 -3.33
N LYS A 71 -1.21 -11.64 -3.33
CA LYS A 71 -2.63 -12.08 -3.35
C LYS A 71 -2.96 -12.91 -4.58
N GLU A 72 -2.50 -12.45 -5.75
CA GLU A 72 -2.86 -12.98 -7.07
C GLU A 72 -1.81 -13.92 -7.64
N GLY A 73 -0.62 -13.97 -7.06
CA GLY A 73 0.47 -14.83 -7.53
C GLY A 73 1.10 -14.34 -8.84
N VAL A 74 1.02 -13.03 -9.11
CA VAL A 74 1.56 -12.40 -10.32
C VAL A 74 2.71 -11.47 -9.97
N SER A 75 3.55 -11.15 -10.95
CA SER A 75 4.65 -10.21 -10.74
C SER A 75 4.14 -8.76 -10.55
N VAL A 76 4.90 -7.94 -9.83
CA VAL A 76 4.62 -6.50 -9.74
C VAL A 76 4.66 -5.83 -11.12
N GLU A 77 5.51 -6.31 -12.03
CA GLU A 77 5.57 -5.82 -13.41
C GLU A 77 4.24 -6.02 -14.16
N THR A 78 3.62 -7.19 -14.00
CA THR A 78 2.30 -7.49 -14.58
C THR A 78 1.25 -6.50 -14.09
N LEU A 79 1.25 -6.21 -12.78
CA LEU A 79 0.32 -5.25 -12.18
C LEU A 79 0.57 -3.82 -12.67
N ILE A 80 1.83 -3.41 -12.84
CA ILE A 80 2.17 -2.08 -13.38
C ILE A 80 1.66 -1.95 -14.82
N ARG A 81 1.85 -2.98 -15.65
CA ARG A 81 1.35 -2.97 -17.04
C ARG A 81 -0.17 -2.83 -17.09
N GLN A 82 -0.87 -3.56 -16.21
CA GLN A 82 -2.33 -3.45 -16.09
C GLN A 82 -2.75 -2.07 -15.61
N LEU A 83 -2.13 -1.54 -14.55
CA LEU A 83 -2.40 -0.21 -14.01
C LEU A 83 -2.26 0.86 -15.08
N LEU A 84 -1.18 0.85 -15.86
CA LEU A 84 -0.95 1.84 -16.92
C LEU A 84 -2.00 1.77 -18.03
N ALA A 85 -2.45 0.58 -18.40
CA ALA A 85 -3.51 0.40 -19.40
C ALA A 85 -4.86 0.90 -18.87
N GLU A 86 -5.21 0.56 -17.64
CA GLU A 86 -6.45 0.99 -16.97
C GLU A 86 -6.48 2.51 -16.76
N THR A 87 -5.36 3.13 -16.35
CA THR A 87 -5.30 4.60 -16.21
C THR A 87 -5.49 5.30 -17.56
N GLN A 88 -4.89 4.78 -18.63
CA GLN A 88 -5.08 5.34 -19.97
C GLN A 88 -6.53 5.23 -20.45
N GLU A 89 -7.19 4.10 -20.18
CA GLU A 89 -8.61 3.91 -20.51
C GLU A 89 -9.51 4.89 -19.74
N LEU A 90 -9.28 5.02 -18.43
CA LEU A 90 -10.07 5.91 -17.57
C LEU A 90 -9.83 7.40 -17.88
N GLU A 91 -8.60 7.81 -18.17
CA GLU A 91 -8.25 9.16 -18.64
C GLU A 91 -8.74 9.46 -20.05
N ALA A 92 -9.02 8.45 -20.87
CA ALA A 92 -9.69 8.64 -22.16
C ALA A 92 -11.21 8.76 -21.98
N ALA A 93 -11.77 8.11 -20.94
CA ALA A 93 -13.20 8.12 -20.62
C ALA A 93 -13.66 9.38 -19.87
N VAL A 94 -12.74 10.08 -19.22
CA VAL A 94 -12.98 11.30 -18.45
C VAL A 94 -11.98 12.35 -18.90
N ASP A 95 -12.32 13.65 -18.89
CA ASP A 95 -11.33 14.71 -19.16
C ASP A 95 -10.09 14.50 -18.27
N ALA A 96 -8.87 14.52 -18.82
CA ALA A 96 -7.64 14.18 -18.10
C ALA A 96 -7.43 15.05 -16.85
N SER A 97 -8.04 16.24 -16.80
CA SER A 97 -8.09 17.11 -15.62
C SER A 97 -8.95 16.58 -14.46
N ALA A 98 -9.74 15.52 -14.64
CA ALA A 98 -10.61 14.97 -13.60
C ALA A 98 -9.87 14.21 -12.50
N PHE A 99 -8.67 13.69 -12.82
CA PHE A 99 -7.81 12.98 -11.87
C PHE A 99 -6.61 13.83 -11.39
N ILE A 100 -6.44 15.02 -11.95
CA ILE A 100 -5.42 16.00 -11.54
C ILE A 100 -6.14 17.12 -10.78
N ASP A 101 -6.02 17.16 -9.44
CA ASP A 101 -6.49 18.32 -8.68
C ASP A 101 -5.55 19.51 -8.94
N THR A 102 -5.88 20.30 -9.96
CA THR A 102 -5.13 21.50 -10.36
C THR A 102 -5.20 22.63 -9.34
N ARG A 103 -6.00 22.49 -8.26
CA ARG A 103 -6.17 23.54 -7.25
C ARG A 103 -5.03 23.62 -6.23
N ASN A 104 -4.11 22.64 -6.23
CA ASN A 104 -3.05 22.53 -5.20
C ASN A 104 -1.63 22.39 -5.78
N ALA A 105 -1.39 22.80 -7.02
CA ALA A 105 -0.02 22.89 -7.54
C ALA A 105 0.79 23.93 -6.72
N PRO A 106 1.93 23.56 -6.11
CA PRO A 106 2.78 24.53 -5.44
C PRO A 106 3.28 25.56 -6.46
N GLN A 107 3.15 26.86 -6.11
CA GLN A 107 3.75 27.97 -6.87
C GLN A 107 5.28 27.89 -6.88
#